data_AF-A0A9E5MMS7-F1
#
_entry.id   AF-A0A9E5MMS7-F1
#
_cell.length_a   1.000
_cell.length_b   1.000
_cell.length_c   1.000
_cell.angle_alpha   90.00
_cell.angle_beta   90.00
_cell.angle_gamma   90.00
#
_symmetry.space_group_name_H-M   'P 1'
#
loop_
_entity.id
_entity.type
_entity.pdbx_description
1 polymer ?
#
loop_
_entity_poly.entity_id
_entity_poly.type
_entity_poly.pdbx_seq_one_letter_code
_entity_poly.pdbx_strand_id
1 'polypeptide(L)'
;MKRCVRKWWVLLGLERCDRGSLWRRIRPGDVPGGCRVAVALLLAITVSLSVQAGYVGESFLRIPGIDSGWQGGHYKGWVKLESREWVETSACKPQKGNPFVCDAKMWKPKETRLFMSPPWAPESGAGVLAVALDKRSDVYAPLMQLCHRGVRIPELTYAESSQLARRIGEVGTPPDEVPDYFEYKLQGVNLSCPEVSRAPEQALILQFDDIEWINYQGAGRIVTTADPARLLPLPSSGESKTFLLTWIQLQGGTEEGDCPTMNREPGMDEYFALWDPKEVPRGKAELMQSGGLATLREGIALRGPEGLNVCALPGIVPDPGHAAPETETVVGFDLDNYDGRGEAPAQTHRHKNFVSEDGREGIDNQLYVVEGCVPGFRPGGNIPKVANEMMRNGSVTLLVNISGIDDDKNDDDVLVSVLFSKDLMVKTADGADIQPDYTFRLSDNPEFTQFAAQFQGRIDNGVVTTEPVAEMTWQEGGQNAFKLRNAQMRIELLPNRRMKAVVGGYLDWRLRMTNWGRNRILEPTMRFQCPSLYNAYRRAADGYWDPQIGEFRGISAAYEIEGVTAFIPTQELVSLMKNAEAE
;
A
#
# COMPACT_ATOMS: atom_id res chain seq x y z
N MET A 1 30.82 -12.24 -5.94
CA MET A 1 29.99 -12.80 -4.83
C MET A 1 30.58 -12.62 -3.41
N LYS A 2 31.88 -12.81 -3.11
CA LYS A 2 32.40 -12.68 -1.72
C LYS A 2 32.64 -11.26 -1.18
N ARG A 3 32.50 -10.19 -1.98
CA ARG A 3 32.64 -8.79 -1.53
C ARG A 3 31.32 -8.11 -1.13
N CYS A 4 30.16 -8.69 -1.47
CA CYS A 4 28.85 -8.08 -1.19
C CYS A 4 28.36 -8.28 0.26
N VAL A 5 28.83 -9.32 0.95
CA VAL A 5 28.43 -9.62 2.34
C VAL A 5 29.09 -8.66 3.36
N ARG A 6 30.11 -7.90 2.95
CA ARG A 6 30.90 -7.05 3.86
C ARG A 6 30.22 -5.73 4.27
N LYS A 7 29.19 -5.27 3.55
CA LYS A 7 28.49 -4.00 3.87
C LYS A 7 27.34 -4.15 4.87
N TRP A 8 26.84 -5.36 5.12
CA TRP A 8 25.74 -5.59 6.08
C TRP A 8 26.18 -5.52 7.55
N TRP A 9 27.45 -5.74 7.85
CA TRP A 9 27.95 -5.86 9.22
C TRP A 9 28.20 -4.53 9.94
N VAL A 10 28.25 -3.41 9.22
CA VAL A 10 28.51 -2.08 9.81
C VAL A 10 27.21 -1.47 10.40
N LEU A 11 26.03 -1.95 9.99
CA LEU A 11 24.73 -1.48 10.48
C LEU A 11 24.34 -2.02 11.87
N LEU A 12 25.14 -2.89 12.49
CA LEU A 12 24.84 -3.54 13.78
C LEU A 12 25.75 -3.12 14.94
N GLY A 13 26.54 -2.05 14.81
CA GLY A 13 27.18 -1.40 15.97
C GLY A 13 28.16 -2.26 16.77
N LEU A 14 28.92 -3.14 16.13
CA LEU A 14 29.99 -3.92 16.78
C LEU A 14 31.36 -3.41 16.32
N GLU A 15 32.11 -2.85 17.26
CA GLU A 15 33.48 -2.37 17.05
C GLU A 15 34.47 -3.51 16.76
N ARG A 16 35.51 -3.12 16.03
CA ARG A 16 36.58 -3.97 15.50
C ARG A 16 37.69 -4.10 16.55
N CYS A 17 37.93 -5.31 17.09
CA CYS A 17 39.24 -5.63 17.66
C CYS A 17 40.22 -5.92 16.51
N ASP A 18 41.35 -5.20 16.50
CA ASP A 18 42.32 -5.23 15.40
C ASP A 18 43.59 -6.01 15.76
N ARG A 19 44.27 -6.43 14.68
CA ARG A 19 45.64 -6.98 14.53
C ARG A 19 45.87 -8.48 14.72
N GLY A 20 46.29 -9.11 13.62
CA GLY A 20 47.65 -9.68 13.61
C GLY A 20 47.87 -11.06 13.00
N SER A 21 48.17 -11.09 11.70
CA SER A 21 49.22 -11.91 11.07
C SER A 21 48.99 -13.39 10.66
N LEU A 22 49.55 -13.64 9.46
CA LEU A 22 50.02 -14.87 8.81
C LEU A 22 49.04 -16.01 8.45
N TRP A 23 48.99 -16.23 7.13
CA TRP A 23 48.52 -17.44 6.46
C TRP A 23 49.27 -18.69 6.96
N ARG A 24 48.53 -19.64 7.56
CA ARG A 24 48.92 -21.05 7.65
C ARG A 24 47.72 -21.95 7.38
N ARG A 25 47.97 -23.00 6.58
CA ARG A 25 47.04 -24.07 6.22
C ARG A 25 46.93 -25.03 7.40
N ILE A 26 45.77 -25.12 8.06
CA ILE A 26 45.51 -26.06 9.16
C ILE A 26 44.71 -27.26 8.61
N ARG A 27 45.14 -28.48 8.95
CA ARG A 27 44.49 -29.77 8.64
C ARG A 27 43.30 -30.02 9.60
N PRO A 28 42.28 -30.79 9.20
CA PRO A 28 41.11 -31.04 10.05
C PRO A 28 41.52 -31.99 11.20
N GLY A 29 41.53 -31.48 12.43
CA GLY A 29 41.92 -32.29 13.60
C GLY A 29 41.82 -31.60 14.96
N ASP A 30 41.92 -30.28 15.05
CA ASP A 30 41.91 -29.58 16.35
C ASP A 30 40.79 -28.54 16.44
N VAL A 31 39.71 -28.88 17.16
CA VAL A 31 38.75 -27.90 17.69
C VAL A 31 38.50 -28.26 19.17
N PRO A 32 38.90 -27.40 20.13
CA PRO A 32 38.56 -27.59 21.54
C PRO A 32 37.05 -27.45 21.77
N GLY A 33 36.52 -28.32 22.64
CA GLY A 33 35.11 -28.37 23.02
C GLY A 33 34.64 -27.09 23.72
N GLY A 34 34.06 -26.18 22.96
CA GLY A 34 33.44 -24.95 23.48
C GLY A 34 32.43 -24.30 22.52
N CYS A 35 32.01 -25.00 21.47
CA CYS A 35 31.16 -24.45 20.42
C CYS A 35 29.99 -25.38 20.03
N ARG A 36 29.43 -26.10 21.01
CA ARG A 36 28.21 -26.91 20.82
C ARG A 36 26.97 -26.36 21.53
N VAL A 37 27.10 -25.30 22.33
CA VAL A 37 25.96 -24.67 23.03
C VAL A 37 25.44 -23.43 22.29
N ALA A 38 26.23 -22.78 21.43
CA ALA A 38 25.79 -21.59 20.69
C ALA A 38 25.00 -21.88 19.39
N VAL A 39 24.98 -23.13 18.92
CA VAL A 39 24.26 -23.51 17.68
C VAL A 39 22.88 -24.14 17.98
N ALA A 40 22.67 -24.63 19.20
CA ALA A 40 21.38 -25.21 19.62
C ALA A 40 20.36 -24.17 20.13
N LEU A 41 20.81 -22.98 20.54
CA LEU A 41 19.93 -21.87 20.99
C LEU A 41 19.41 -20.97 19.85
N LEU A 42 19.88 -21.18 18.63
CA LEU A 42 19.37 -20.50 17.42
C LEU A 42 18.23 -21.28 16.72
N LEU A 43 17.83 -22.44 17.26
CA LEU A 43 16.82 -23.33 16.68
C LEU A 43 15.49 -23.38 17.48
N ALA A 44 15.31 -22.52 18.49
CA ALA A 44 14.11 -22.47 19.33
C ALA A 44 13.38 -21.11 19.31
N ILE A 45 13.50 -20.33 18.22
CA ILE A 45 12.63 -19.18 17.96
C ILE A 45 11.96 -19.40 16.59
N THR A 46 11.17 -20.46 16.51
CA THR A 46 10.10 -20.55 15.51
C THR A 46 8.83 -20.03 16.16
N VAL A 47 8.79 -18.73 16.45
CA VAL A 47 7.52 -18.05 16.70
C VAL A 47 6.98 -17.67 15.33
N SER A 48 5.82 -18.21 15.04
CA SER A 48 5.01 -17.97 13.86
C SER A 48 4.92 -16.48 13.56
N LEU A 49 5.46 -16.10 12.39
CA LEU A 49 5.21 -14.81 11.77
C LEU A 49 3.78 -14.89 11.21
N SER A 50 2.87 -14.09 11.74
CA SER A 50 1.49 -14.00 11.30
C SER A 50 1.27 -12.61 10.69
N VAL A 51 1.62 -12.48 9.41
CA VAL A 51 1.18 -11.34 8.58
C VAL A 51 -0.30 -11.55 8.32
N GLN A 52 -1.11 -10.65 8.87
CA GLN A 52 -2.55 -10.63 8.69
C GLN A 52 -2.94 -9.57 7.69
N ALA A 53 -3.77 -9.91 6.70
CA ALA A 53 -4.42 -8.90 5.88
C ALA A 53 -5.37 -8.07 6.76
N GLY A 54 -4.89 -6.93 7.26
CA GLY A 54 -5.75 -5.86 7.69
C GLY A 54 -6.59 -5.45 6.49
N TYR A 55 -7.90 -5.62 6.60
CA TYR A 55 -8.86 -5.26 5.58
C TYR A 55 -9.57 -4.01 6.07
N VAL A 56 -9.29 -2.90 5.40
CA VAL A 56 -9.99 -1.63 5.60
C VAL A 56 -10.83 -1.39 4.37
N GLY A 57 -12.14 -1.25 4.57
CA GLY A 57 -13.11 -1.23 3.48
C GLY A 57 -14.47 -1.75 3.89
N GLU A 58 -15.48 -1.46 3.08
CA GLU A 58 -16.84 -1.88 3.36
C GLU A 58 -16.95 -3.40 3.31
N SER A 59 -17.52 -3.95 4.36
CA SER A 59 -18.06 -5.30 4.39
C SER A 59 -19.47 -5.24 4.98
N PHE A 60 -20.25 -6.29 4.77
CA PHE A 60 -21.68 -6.27 5.08
C PHE A 60 -22.08 -7.48 5.91
N LEU A 61 -23.01 -7.27 6.84
CA LEU A 61 -23.48 -8.30 7.73
C LEU A 61 -25.02 -8.28 7.79
N ARG A 62 -25.65 -9.38 7.37
CA ARG A 62 -27.09 -9.62 7.53
C ARG A 62 -27.34 -10.36 8.83
N ILE A 63 -28.05 -9.71 9.75
CA ILE A 63 -28.38 -10.30 11.05
C ILE A 63 -29.89 -10.44 11.14
N PRO A 64 -30.43 -11.64 11.48
CA PRO A 64 -31.86 -11.80 11.69
C PRO A 64 -32.43 -10.80 12.70
N GLY A 65 -33.48 -10.08 12.30
CA GLY A 65 -34.14 -9.06 13.14
C GLY A 65 -33.52 -7.66 13.08
N ILE A 66 -32.51 -7.44 12.23
CA ILE A 66 -31.99 -6.10 11.91
C ILE A 66 -32.21 -5.85 10.41
N ASP A 67 -33.32 -5.18 10.09
CA ASP A 67 -33.75 -4.96 8.71
C ASP A 67 -33.49 -3.52 8.20
N SER A 68 -32.98 -2.64 9.06
CA SER A 68 -32.79 -1.20 8.80
C SER A 68 -31.31 -0.81 8.75
N GLY A 69 -30.54 -1.44 7.86
CA GLY A 69 -29.11 -1.15 7.68
C GLY A 69 -28.78 -0.17 6.56
N TRP A 70 -27.63 -0.39 5.94
CA TRP A 70 -27.05 0.28 4.79
C TRP A 70 -28.06 0.58 3.67
N GLN A 71 -28.01 1.78 3.10
CA GLN A 71 -28.96 2.22 2.07
C GLN A 71 -28.36 2.32 0.65
N GLY A 72 -27.08 2.00 0.48
CA GLY A 72 -26.42 2.00 -0.82
C GLY A 72 -26.81 0.83 -1.73
N GLY A 73 -26.12 0.73 -2.86
CA GLY A 73 -26.48 -0.17 -3.96
C GLY A 73 -26.32 -1.64 -3.62
N HIS A 74 -25.12 -2.05 -3.17
CA HIS A 74 -24.87 -3.41 -2.72
C HIS A 74 -25.41 -3.62 -1.31
N TYR A 75 -26.02 -4.78 -1.03
CA TYR A 75 -26.46 -5.21 0.31
C TYR A 75 -27.35 -4.20 1.05
N LYS A 76 -28.28 -3.55 0.33
CA LYS A 76 -29.28 -2.68 0.95
C LYS A 76 -30.01 -3.39 2.10
N GLY A 77 -30.11 -2.72 3.25
CA GLY A 77 -30.69 -3.22 4.48
C GLY A 77 -29.71 -3.96 5.41
N TRP A 78 -28.49 -4.27 4.97
CA TRP A 78 -27.50 -4.99 5.78
C TRP A 78 -26.68 -4.04 6.65
N VAL A 79 -26.06 -4.53 7.70
CA VAL A 79 -25.13 -3.73 8.53
C VAL A 79 -23.85 -3.48 7.74
N LYS A 80 -23.50 -2.21 7.48
CA LYS A 80 -22.19 -1.82 6.92
C LYS A 80 -21.13 -1.85 8.02
N LEU A 81 -19.96 -2.38 7.70
CA LEU A 81 -18.79 -2.49 8.57
C LEU A 81 -17.60 -1.80 7.90
N GLU A 82 -16.68 -1.24 8.69
CA GLU A 82 -15.56 -0.41 8.21
C GLU A 82 -14.26 -1.20 7.99
N SER A 83 -14.10 -2.30 8.73
CA SER A 83 -12.92 -3.16 8.67
C SER A 83 -13.21 -4.54 9.28
N ARG A 84 -12.32 -5.51 9.01
CA ARG A 84 -12.46 -6.88 9.51
C ARG A 84 -11.12 -7.61 9.73
N GLU A 85 -11.15 -8.60 10.61
CA GLU A 85 -10.07 -9.53 10.91
C GLU A 85 -10.63 -10.96 11.05
N TRP A 86 -10.10 -11.91 10.27
CA TRP A 86 -10.29 -13.34 10.56
C TRP A 86 -9.24 -13.78 11.58
N VAL A 87 -9.64 -13.95 12.84
CA VAL A 87 -8.71 -14.05 13.98
C VAL A 87 -7.96 -15.39 13.99
N GLU A 88 -8.63 -16.50 13.67
CA GLU A 88 -8.06 -17.86 13.82
C GLU A 88 -7.38 -18.41 12.54
N THR A 89 -7.85 -18.03 11.35
CA THR A 89 -7.22 -18.44 10.07
C THR A 89 -5.93 -17.69 9.76
N SER A 90 -5.55 -16.77 10.64
CA SER A 90 -4.47 -15.80 10.50
C SER A 90 -3.05 -16.34 10.63
N ALA A 91 -2.88 -17.60 11.06
CA ALA A 91 -1.56 -18.21 11.17
C ALA A 91 -1.09 -18.69 9.79
N CYS A 92 -0.67 -17.75 8.94
CA CYS A 92 0.10 -18.15 7.78
C CYS A 92 1.40 -18.83 8.25
N LYS A 93 1.51 -20.14 8.00
CA LYS A 93 2.69 -20.91 8.39
C LYS A 93 3.93 -20.30 7.72
N PRO A 94 4.97 -19.89 8.49
CA PRO A 94 6.20 -19.35 7.92
C PRO A 94 6.79 -20.32 6.89
N GLN A 95 7.07 -19.84 5.68
CA GLN A 95 7.70 -20.65 4.64
C GLN A 95 9.23 -20.67 4.83
N LYS A 96 9.86 -21.82 4.57
CA LYS A 96 11.32 -21.92 4.53
C LYS A 96 11.87 -21.03 3.40
N GLY A 97 12.56 -19.95 3.74
CA GLY A 97 13.33 -19.13 2.80
C GLY A 97 12.95 -17.65 2.74
N ASN A 98 11.79 -17.24 3.25
CA ASN A 98 11.42 -15.82 3.38
C ASN A 98 10.66 -15.56 4.70
N PRO A 99 11.37 -15.21 5.79
CA PRO A 99 10.75 -14.96 7.09
C PRO A 99 10.05 -13.59 7.20
N PHE A 100 10.01 -12.79 6.14
CA PHE A 100 9.37 -11.46 6.17
C PHE A 100 8.02 -11.45 5.46
N VAL A 101 7.64 -12.55 4.81
CA VAL A 101 6.47 -12.61 3.94
C VAL A 101 5.78 -13.96 4.12
N CYS A 102 4.60 -13.90 4.74
CA CYS A 102 3.68 -15.03 4.86
C CYS A 102 3.01 -15.39 3.54
N ASP A 103 2.69 -14.38 2.73
CA ASP A 103 2.23 -14.63 1.38
C ASP A 103 3.40 -15.15 0.56
N ALA A 104 3.53 -16.48 0.42
CA ALA A 104 4.51 -17.12 -0.45
C ALA A 104 4.45 -16.62 -1.91
N LYS A 105 3.51 -15.74 -2.22
CA LYS A 105 3.21 -15.16 -3.51
C LYS A 105 3.64 -13.69 -3.64
N MET A 106 4.14 -13.04 -2.57
CA MET A 106 4.81 -11.75 -2.70
C MET A 106 6.16 -11.98 -3.40
N TRP A 107 6.15 -11.76 -4.72
CA TRP A 107 7.27 -11.90 -5.64
C TRP A 107 8.12 -13.15 -5.43
N LYS A 108 7.73 -14.21 -6.12
CA LYS A 108 8.69 -15.24 -6.47
C LYS A 108 9.26 -14.89 -7.83
N PRO A 109 10.59 -14.72 -7.96
CA PRO A 109 11.19 -14.48 -9.25
C PRO A 109 10.73 -15.58 -10.22
N LYS A 110 10.23 -15.18 -11.39
CA LYS A 110 9.72 -16.04 -12.47
C LYS A 110 8.35 -16.68 -12.24
N GLU A 111 7.65 -16.40 -11.15
CA GLU A 111 6.23 -16.75 -11.05
C GLU A 111 5.35 -15.61 -11.58
N THR A 112 4.29 -15.98 -12.30
CA THR A 112 3.25 -15.08 -12.79
C THR A 112 2.53 -14.38 -11.63
N ARG A 113 2.24 -13.08 -11.81
CA ARG A 113 1.38 -12.25 -10.95
C ARG A 113 -0.09 -12.22 -11.40
N LEU A 114 -0.42 -12.79 -12.56
CA LEU A 114 -1.79 -12.99 -13.06
C LEU A 114 -2.51 -14.08 -12.30
N PHE A 115 -2.88 -13.73 -11.08
CA PHE A 115 -3.80 -14.49 -10.30
C PHE A 115 -4.47 -13.62 -9.26
N MET A 116 -5.45 -14.22 -8.62
CA MET A 116 -6.05 -13.77 -7.38
C MET A 116 -6.03 -14.93 -6.38
N SER A 117 -5.79 -14.63 -5.11
CA SER A 117 -5.94 -15.62 -4.05
C SER A 117 -7.39 -15.72 -3.62
N PRO A 118 -7.81 -16.88 -3.10
CA PRO A 118 -9.11 -16.98 -2.46
C PRO A 118 -9.10 -16.07 -1.21
N PRO A 119 -10.29 -15.69 -0.72
CA PRO A 119 -10.41 -14.87 0.47
C PRO A 119 -9.79 -15.52 1.70
N TRP A 120 -9.56 -14.73 2.75
CA TRP A 120 -8.94 -15.19 4.00
C TRP A 120 -9.89 -15.96 4.94
N ALA A 121 -11.16 -16.03 4.58
CA ALA A 121 -12.17 -16.77 5.32
C ALA A 121 -11.79 -18.26 5.42
N PRO A 122 -12.08 -18.94 6.54
CA PRO A 122 -11.99 -20.40 6.59
C PRO A 122 -12.95 -21.05 5.59
N GLU A 123 -12.53 -22.15 4.96
CA GLU A 123 -13.36 -22.90 4.01
C GLU A 123 -14.50 -23.68 4.70
N SER A 124 -14.32 -24.05 5.97
CA SER A 124 -15.30 -24.76 6.80
C SER A 124 -14.89 -24.74 8.28
N GLY A 125 -15.79 -25.15 9.16
CA GLY A 125 -15.55 -25.35 10.58
C GLY A 125 -15.66 -24.09 11.42
N ALA A 126 -15.38 -24.23 12.71
CA ALA A 126 -15.49 -23.15 13.67
C ALA A 126 -14.43 -22.07 13.41
N GLY A 127 -14.74 -20.84 13.81
CA GLY A 127 -13.82 -19.74 13.66
C GLY A 127 -14.26 -18.47 14.38
N VAL A 128 -13.44 -17.44 14.25
CA VAL A 128 -13.68 -16.11 14.81
C VAL A 128 -13.45 -15.04 13.76
N LEU A 129 -14.48 -14.23 13.53
CA LEU A 129 -14.46 -13.03 12.70
C LEU A 129 -14.65 -11.82 13.61
N ALA A 130 -13.68 -10.90 13.65
CA ALA A 130 -13.84 -9.61 14.29
C ALA A 130 -14.09 -8.54 13.21
N VAL A 131 -15.06 -7.66 13.45
CA VAL A 131 -15.43 -6.58 12.53
C VAL A 131 -15.59 -5.26 13.29
N ALA A 132 -15.42 -4.14 12.59
CA ALA A 132 -15.61 -2.81 13.15
C ALA A 132 -16.88 -2.15 12.61
N LEU A 133 -17.75 -1.71 13.51
CA LEU A 133 -18.97 -0.96 13.21
C LEU A 133 -18.79 0.52 13.58
N ASP A 134 -19.04 1.45 12.66
CA ASP A 134 -19.10 2.88 12.99
C ASP A 134 -20.18 3.14 14.04
N LYS A 135 -19.81 3.74 15.18
CA LYS A 135 -20.76 4.01 16.28
C LYS A 135 -21.80 5.07 15.92
N ARG A 136 -21.62 5.81 14.83
CA ARG A 136 -22.61 6.74 14.27
C ARG A 136 -23.66 6.05 13.41
N SER A 137 -23.49 4.76 13.13
CA SER A 137 -24.45 3.98 12.36
C SER A 137 -25.78 3.83 13.09
N ASP A 138 -26.90 3.98 12.39
CA ASP A 138 -28.25 3.85 12.95
C ASP A 138 -28.53 2.45 13.53
N VAL A 139 -27.77 1.44 13.10
CA VAL A 139 -27.86 0.06 13.62
C VAL A 139 -26.99 -0.20 14.85
N TYR A 140 -26.23 0.77 15.33
CA TYR A 140 -25.36 0.61 16.50
C TYR A 140 -26.13 0.19 17.76
N ALA A 141 -27.14 0.97 18.16
CA ALA A 141 -27.93 0.69 19.36
C ALA A 141 -28.64 -0.68 19.34
N PRO A 142 -29.38 -1.07 18.28
CA PRO A 142 -30.04 -2.38 18.25
C PRO A 142 -29.02 -3.54 18.26
N LEU A 143 -27.85 -3.36 17.65
CA LEU A 143 -26.82 -4.40 17.64
C LEU A 143 -26.15 -4.58 19.01
N MET A 144 -25.87 -3.50 19.72
CA MET A 144 -25.37 -3.58 21.10
C MET A 144 -26.40 -4.23 22.03
N GLN A 145 -27.69 -3.94 21.85
CA GLN A 145 -28.75 -4.62 22.59
C GLN A 145 -28.79 -6.12 22.27
N LEU A 146 -28.64 -6.52 21.00
CA LEU A 146 -28.55 -7.93 20.64
C LEU A 146 -27.35 -8.60 21.32
N CYS A 147 -26.19 -7.95 21.29
CA CYS A 147 -24.96 -8.44 21.90
C CYS A 147 -25.09 -8.63 23.42
N HIS A 148 -25.60 -7.63 24.14
CA HIS A 148 -25.76 -7.69 25.59
C HIS A 148 -26.78 -8.72 26.07
N ARG A 149 -27.73 -9.14 25.22
CA ARG A 149 -28.63 -10.25 25.55
C ARG A 149 -27.92 -11.60 25.52
N GLY A 150 -26.75 -11.71 24.89
CA GLY A 150 -26.00 -12.96 24.76
C GLY A 150 -26.76 -14.06 24.04
N VAL A 151 -27.73 -13.68 23.19
CA VAL A 151 -28.54 -14.66 22.45
C VAL A 151 -27.68 -15.23 21.34
N ARG A 152 -27.57 -16.56 21.34
CA ARG A 152 -26.94 -17.29 20.24
C ARG A 152 -27.75 -17.09 18.96
N ILE A 153 -27.11 -16.60 17.92
CA ILE A 153 -27.71 -16.37 16.61
C ILE A 153 -27.56 -17.67 15.80
N PRO A 154 -28.66 -18.33 15.39
CA PRO A 154 -28.55 -19.61 14.68
C PRO A 154 -27.75 -19.50 13.37
N GLU A 155 -27.95 -18.40 12.65
CA GLU A 155 -27.35 -18.15 11.35
C GLU A 155 -27.29 -16.64 11.07
N LEU A 156 -26.22 -16.19 10.42
CA LEU A 156 -26.12 -14.86 9.81
C LEU A 156 -25.32 -14.94 8.50
N THR A 157 -25.39 -13.88 7.69
CA THR A 157 -24.63 -13.80 6.43
C THR A 157 -23.63 -12.65 6.48
N TYR A 158 -22.38 -12.90 6.10
CA TYR A 158 -21.32 -11.91 5.98
C TYR A 158 -20.86 -11.80 4.53
N ALA A 159 -20.51 -10.59 4.07
CA ALA A 159 -20.00 -10.34 2.74
C ALA A 159 -18.80 -9.39 2.75
N GLU A 160 -17.76 -9.67 1.97
CA GLU A 160 -16.56 -8.82 1.84
C GLU A 160 -16.16 -8.58 0.38
N SER A 161 -15.61 -7.41 0.07
CA SER A 161 -15.24 -7.06 -1.31
C SER A 161 -14.11 -7.95 -1.81
N SER A 162 -14.31 -8.54 -2.99
CA SER A 162 -13.27 -9.36 -3.64
C SER A 162 -12.07 -8.51 -4.06
N GLN A 163 -12.28 -7.24 -4.44
CA GLN A 163 -11.22 -6.31 -4.80
C GLN A 163 -10.41 -5.82 -3.59
N LEU A 164 -11.07 -5.40 -2.50
CA LEU A 164 -10.35 -4.93 -1.30
C LEU A 164 -9.69 -6.08 -0.53
N ALA A 165 -10.21 -7.29 -0.64
CA ALA A 165 -9.60 -8.48 -0.05
C ALA A 165 -8.41 -9.04 -0.86
N ARG A 166 -8.18 -8.51 -2.07
CA ARG A 166 -7.11 -8.94 -2.97
C ARG A 166 -5.74 -8.73 -2.33
N ARG A 167 -4.82 -9.68 -2.55
CA ARG A 167 -3.46 -9.55 -1.98
C ARG A 167 -2.58 -8.69 -2.87
N ILE A 168 -1.61 -8.04 -2.24
CA ILE A 168 -0.69 -7.18 -2.97
C ILE A 168 0.28 -8.03 -3.77
N GLY A 169 0.49 -7.64 -5.01
CA GLY A 169 1.19 -8.47 -5.95
C GLY A 169 0.26 -9.08 -7.00
N GLU A 170 -0.99 -9.34 -6.64
CA GLU A 170 -1.99 -9.95 -7.51
C GLU A 170 -2.48 -8.94 -8.55
N VAL A 171 -2.40 -9.28 -9.83
CA VAL A 171 -2.79 -8.40 -10.94
C VAL A 171 -3.66 -9.11 -11.96
N GLY A 172 -4.25 -8.35 -12.88
CA GLY A 172 -5.19 -8.87 -13.87
C GLY A 172 -6.64 -8.80 -13.43
N THR A 173 -7.52 -8.91 -14.42
CA THR A 173 -8.98 -8.90 -14.29
C THR A 173 -9.42 -10.25 -13.68
N PRO A 174 -10.19 -10.25 -12.58
CA PRO A 174 -10.82 -11.48 -12.09
C PRO A 174 -11.74 -12.04 -13.17
N PRO A 175 -11.84 -13.37 -13.29
CA PRO A 175 -12.79 -13.97 -14.21
C PRO A 175 -14.23 -13.77 -13.71
N ASP A 176 -15.21 -13.89 -14.61
CA ASP A 176 -16.63 -13.59 -14.34
C ASP A 176 -17.23 -14.44 -13.19
N GLU A 177 -16.62 -15.58 -12.85
CA GLU A 177 -17.08 -16.41 -11.74
C GLU A 177 -16.67 -15.87 -10.35
N VAL A 178 -15.76 -14.89 -10.30
CA VAL A 178 -15.41 -14.22 -9.04
C VAL A 178 -16.41 -13.09 -8.78
N PRO A 179 -17.24 -13.19 -7.73
CA PRO A 179 -18.22 -12.15 -7.44
C PRO A 179 -17.54 -10.86 -6.97
N ASP A 180 -18.22 -9.73 -7.09
CA ASP A 180 -17.77 -8.44 -6.52
C ASP A 180 -17.57 -8.53 -5.00
N TYR A 181 -18.37 -9.40 -4.36
CA TYR A 181 -18.32 -9.68 -2.94
C TYR A 181 -18.38 -11.19 -2.68
N PHE A 182 -17.45 -11.70 -1.87
CA PHE A 182 -17.54 -13.06 -1.36
C PHE A 182 -18.54 -13.12 -0.22
N GLU A 183 -19.48 -14.07 -0.28
CA GLU A 183 -20.53 -14.24 0.72
C GLU A 183 -20.36 -15.53 1.53
N TYR A 184 -20.61 -15.41 2.83
CA TYR A 184 -20.45 -16.49 3.80
C TYR A 184 -21.65 -16.56 4.72
N LYS A 185 -22.15 -17.77 4.95
CA LYS A 185 -23.10 -18.05 6.01
C LYS A 185 -22.33 -18.53 7.24
N LEU A 186 -22.51 -17.86 8.38
CA LEU A 186 -21.92 -18.24 9.65
C LEU A 186 -23.00 -18.87 10.53
N GLN A 187 -22.72 -20.05 11.09
CA GLN A 187 -23.68 -20.83 11.86
C GLN A 187 -23.36 -20.84 13.36
N GLY A 188 -24.39 -20.82 14.20
CA GLY A 188 -24.26 -20.95 15.65
C GLY A 188 -23.47 -19.82 16.31
N VAL A 189 -23.68 -18.58 15.86
CA VAL A 189 -22.85 -17.43 16.21
C VAL A 189 -23.11 -16.93 17.63
N ASN A 190 -22.05 -16.78 18.41
CA ASN A 190 -22.00 -16.02 19.64
C ASN A 190 -21.32 -14.67 19.38
N LEU A 191 -21.94 -13.60 19.87
CA LEU A 191 -21.46 -12.23 19.67
C LEU A 191 -20.83 -11.70 20.96
N SER A 192 -19.59 -11.22 20.90
CA SER A 192 -18.96 -10.39 21.93
C SER A 192 -18.74 -8.97 21.40
N CYS A 193 -18.94 -7.97 22.25
CA CYS A 193 -18.84 -6.54 21.87
C CYS A 193 -18.07 -5.77 22.92
N PRO A 194 -16.74 -5.93 22.99
CA PRO A 194 -15.96 -5.21 23.98
C PRO A 194 -16.00 -3.70 23.68
N GLU A 195 -16.50 -2.92 24.64
CA GLU A 195 -16.68 -1.49 24.46
C GLU A 195 -15.42 -0.71 24.84
N VAL A 196 -15.01 0.20 23.95
CA VAL A 196 -13.97 1.19 24.22
C VAL A 196 -14.56 2.58 24.05
N SER A 197 -14.74 3.32 25.16
CA SER A 197 -15.55 4.54 25.22
C SER A 197 -15.21 5.59 24.16
N ARG A 198 -13.91 5.87 23.93
CA ARG A 198 -13.45 6.91 22.97
C ARG A 198 -13.07 6.37 21.59
N ALA A 199 -13.33 5.09 21.31
CA ALA A 199 -13.13 4.54 19.97
C ALA A 199 -14.26 5.00 19.04
N PRO A 200 -13.97 5.45 17.79
CA PRO A 200 -14.98 5.82 16.82
C PRO A 200 -15.80 4.62 16.33
N GLU A 201 -15.22 3.42 16.34
CA GLU A 201 -15.86 2.18 15.93
C GLU A 201 -16.01 1.22 17.11
N GLN A 202 -17.00 0.33 17.00
CA GLN A 202 -17.28 -0.74 17.93
C GLN A 202 -16.78 -2.06 17.36
N ALA A 203 -15.93 -2.76 18.11
CA ALA A 203 -15.55 -4.13 17.78
C ALA A 203 -16.73 -5.08 18.02
N LEU A 204 -17.01 -5.93 17.03
CA LEU A 204 -17.95 -7.04 17.14
C LEU A 204 -17.17 -8.32 16.83
N ILE A 205 -17.15 -9.25 17.78
CA ILE A 205 -16.45 -10.52 17.66
C ILE A 205 -17.50 -11.61 17.47
N LEU A 206 -17.51 -12.21 16.30
CA LEU A 206 -18.42 -13.26 15.87
C LEU A 206 -17.68 -14.59 15.99
N GLN A 207 -17.95 -15.34 17.05
CA GLN A 207 -17.48 -16.72 17.19
C GLN A 207 -18.57 -17.65 16.64
N PHE A 208 -18.22 -18.50 15.67
CA PHE A 208 -19.16 -19.36 14.96
C PHE A 208 -18.73 -20.83 14.99
N ASP A 209 -19.69 -21.74 14.87
CA ASP A 209 -19.46 -23.20 14.87
C ASP A 209 -19.06 -23.72 13.49
N ASP A 210 -19.57 -23.09 12.44
CA ASP A 210 -19.33 -23.48 11.05
C ASP A 210 -19.49 -22.29 10.09
N ILE A 211 -18.89 -22.42 8.91
CA ILE A 211 -18.94 -21.45 7.82
C ILE A 211 -19.24 -22.15 6.50
N GLU A 212 -20.17 -21.61 5.73
CA GLU A 212 -20.49 -22.05 4.36
C GLU A 212 -20.25 -20.90 3.38
N TRP A 213 -19.46 -21.14 2.33
CA TRP A 213 -19.26 -20.18 1.26
C TRP A 213 -20.45 -20.26 0.28
N ILE A 214 -21.11 -19.14 0.05
CA ILE A 214 -22.42 -19.10 -0.64
C ILE A 214 -22.24 -18.99 -2.15
N ASN A 215 -21.45 -18.02 -2.60
CA ASN A 215 -21.41 -17.58 -4.00
C ASN A 215 -20.05 -17.83 -4.67
N TYR A 216 -19.15 -18.53 -3.99
CA TYR A 216 -17.86 -18.91 -4.54
C TYR A 216 -17.39 -20.22 -3.88
N GLN A 217 -16.89 -21.18 -4.66
CA GLN A 217 -16.42 -22.48 -4.16
C GLN A 217 -15.00 -22.83 -4.65
N GLY A 218 -14.28 -21.86 -5.21
CA GLY A 218 -12.96 -22.11 -5.78
C GLY A 218 -11.87 -22.17 -4.70
N ALA A 219 -11.49 -23.39 -4.31
CA ALA A 219 -10.28 -23.60 -3.54
C ALA A 219 -9.04 -23.39 -4.43
N GLY A 220 -8.09 -22.58 -3.97
CA GLY A 220 -6.80 -22.38 -4.64
C GLY A 220 -6.67 -21.11 -5.49
N ARG A 221 -5.60 -21.04 -6.28
CA ARG A 221 -5.19 -19.86 -7.05
C ARG A 221 -6.17 -19.62 -8.21
N ILE A 222 -6.85 -18.47 -8.21
CA ILE A 222 -7.72 -18.04 -9.31
C ILE A 222 -6.82 -17.48 -10.40
N VAL A 223 -6.86 -18.06 -11.60
CA VAL A 223 -6.14 -17.49 -12.74
C VAL A 223 -6.88 -16.24 -13.20
N THR A 224 -6.16 -15.13 -13.31
CA THR A 224 -6.69 -13.88 -13.87
C THR A 224 -6.14 -13.72 -15.28
N THR A 225 -6.82 -12.88 -16.06
CA THR A 225 -6.31 -12.47 -17.37
C THR A 225 -5.70 -11.08 -17.26
N ALA A 226 -4.70 -10.82 -18.09
CA ALA A 226 -4.28 -9.45 -18.36
C ALA A 226 -4.72 -9.11 -19.76
N ASP A 227 -5.45 -8.02 -19.88
CA ASP A 227 -5.72 -7.38 -21.15
C ASP A 227 -4.63 -6.32 -21.33
N PRO A 228 -3.74 -6.47 -22.33
CA PRO A 228 -2.76 -5.43 -22.63
C PRO A 228 -3.47 -4.09 -22.81
N ALA A 229 -2.87 -3.00 -22.30
CA ALA A 229 -3.44 -1.69 -22.46
C ALA A 229 -3.59 -1.37 -23.96
N ARG A 230 -4.75 -0.82 -24.32
CA ARG A 230 -4.99 -0.32 -25.67
C ARG A 230 -4.34 1.05 -25.77
N LEU A 231 -3.23 1.11 -26.48
CA LEU A 231 -2.50 2.35 -26.72
C LEU A 231 -2.96 2.94 -28.05
N LEU A 232 -3.22 4.24 -28.05
CA LEU A 232 -3.26 5.03 -29.27
C LEU A 232 -1.93 4.87 -30.02
N PRO A 233 -1.99 4.88 -31.35
CA PRO A 233 -0.78 4.84 -32.14
C PRO A 233 0.03 6.10 -31.92
N LEU A 234 1.36 5.94 -31.93
CA LEU A 234 2.25 7.10 -31.83
C LEU A 234 2.15 7.96 -33.11
N PRO A 235 2.27 9.29 -33.00
CA PRO A 235 2.32 10.19 -34.15
C PRO A 235 3.35 9.74 -35.19
N SER A 236 3.02 9.86 -36.48
CA SER A 236 3.88 9.42 -37.59
C SER A 236 5.05 10.36 -37.91
N SER A 237 5.00 11.58 -37.36
CA SER A 237 6.00 12.66 -37.50
C SER A 237 6.38 13.20 -36.12
N GLY A 238 7.35 14.11 -36.08
CA GLY A 238 7.90 14.66 -34.84
C GLY A 238 8.99 13.78 -34.21
N GLU A 239 9.82 14.39 -33.35
CA GLU A 239 10.82 13.70 -32.55
C GLU A 239 10.14 12.87 -31.44
N SER A 240 10.80 11.80 -31.00
CA SER A 240 10.45 11.07 -29.79
C SER A 240 11.59 11.09 -28.79
N LYS A 241 11.32 11.53 -27.56
CA LYS A 241 12.27 11.51 -26.44
C LYS A 241 11.82 10.46 -25.42
N THR A 242 12.74 9.58 -25.02
CA THR A 242 12.44 8.52 -24.05
C THR A 242 13.33 8.62 -22.83
N PHE A 243 12.74 8.37 -21.66
CA PHE A 243 13.41 8.41 -20.37
C PHE A 243 13.14 7.15 -19.59
N LEU A 244 14.19 6.58 -19.03
CA LEU A 244 14.12 5.53 -18.02
C LEU A 244 13.89 6.16 -16.65
N LEU A 245 12.89 5.69 -15.91
CA LEU A 245 12.64 6.15 -14.54
C LEU A 245 13.68 5.55 -13.58
N THR A 246 14.36 6.41 -12.83
CA THR A 246 15.46 6.04 -11.92
C THR A 246 15.16 6.32 -10.45
N TRP A 247 14.14 7.13 -10.21
CA TRP A 247 13.62 7.45 -8.88
C TRP A 247 12.13 7.74 -8.95
N ILE A 248 11.36 7.21 -7.99
CA ILE A 248 9.95 7.51 -7.77
C ILE A 248 9.76 7.74 -6.28
N GLN A 249 9.07 8.81 -5.92
CA GLN A 249 8.83 9.13 -4.52
C GLN A 249 7.52 9.89 -4.37
N LEU A 250 6.72 9.52 -3.38
CA LEU A 250 5.65 10.39 -2.92
C LEU A 250 6.29 11.67 -2.38
N GLN A 251 5.99 12.80 -3.00
CA GLN A 251 6.65 14.05 -2.71
C GLN A 251 5.68 15.03 -2.05
N GLY A 252 6.19 15.82 -1.13
CA GLY A 252 5.58 17.09 -0.73
C GLY A 252 6.67 18.09 -0.36
N GLY A 253 6.40 19.01 0.56
CA GLY A 253 7.38 19.98 1.04
C GLY A 253 8.72 19.33 1.39
N THR A 254 9.80 19.89 0.85
CA THR A 254 11.18 19.37 0.97
C THR A 254 11.95 20.03 2.10
N GLU A 255 11.31 20.85 2.94
CA GLU A 255 12.02 21.61 3.96
C GLU A 255 12.25 20.76 5.21
N GLU A 256 13.45 20.90 5.79
CA GLU A 256 13.84 20.17 7.01
C GLU A 256 12.92 20.52 8.19
N GLY A 257 12.23 21.67 8.14
CA GLY A 257 11.32 22.18 9.16
C GLY A 257 9.84 21.83 8.98
N ASP A 258 9.42 21.19 7.88
CA ASP A 258 8.00 20.95 7.59
C ASP A 258 7.29 20.06 8.62
N CYS A 259 8.03 19.34 9.47
CA CYS A 259 7.47 18.46 10.50
C CYS A 259 8.01 18.83 11.89
N PRO A 260 7.40 19.80 12.59
CA PRO A 260 7.81 20.17 13.94
C PRO A 260 7.64 19.01 14.92
N THR A 261 6.69 18.11 14.65
CA THR A 261 6.54 16.83 15.34
C THR A 261 6.54 15.70 14.33
N MET A 262 7.37 14.70 14.58
CA MET A 262 7.37 13.46 13.80
C MET A 262 6.39 12.46 14.40
N ASN A 263 5.72 11.68 13.54
CA ASN A 263 5.00 10.50 13.99
C ASN A 263 5.97 9.46 14.58
N ARG A 264 5.42 8.57 15.41
CA ARG A 264 6.17 7.52 16.10
C ARG A 264 5.39 6.22 16.16
N GLU A 265 6.12 5.15 16.40
CA GLU A 265 5.59 3.87 16.86
C GLU A 265 4.88 4.00 18.24
N PRO A 266 3.98 3.07 18.59
CA PRO A 266 3.35 3.08 19.91
C PRO A 266 4.38 2.84 21.02
N GLY A 267 4.22 3.56 22.13
CA GLY A 267 4.99 3.43 23.35
C GLY A 267 4.32 2.51 24.38
N MET A 268 4.93 2.41 25.57
CA MET A 268 4.48 1.49 26.61
C MET A 268 3.07 1.84 27.09
N ASP A 269 2.78 3.13 27.26
CA ASP A 269 1.46 3.57 27.72
C ASP A 269 0.37 3.25 26.69
N GLU A 270 0.65 3.41 25.39
CA GLU A 270 -0.30 3.01 24.35
C GLU A 270 -0.51 1.49 24.28
N TYR A 271 0.55 0.69 24.44
CA TYR A 271 0.43 -0.77 24.41
C TYR A 271 -0.41 -1.32 25.56
N PHE A 272 -0.27 -0.73 26.76
CA PHE A 272 -1.01 -1.14 27.96
C PHE A 272 -2.33 -0.37 28.17
N ALA A 273 -2.73 0.51 27.25
CA ALA A 273 -3.84 1.45 27.46
C ALA A 273 -5.20 0.80 27.77
N LEU A 274 -5.43 -0.42 27.29
CA LEU A 274 -6.68 -1.17 27.48
C LEU A 274 -6.56 -2.31 28.51
N TRP A 275 -5.42 -2.45 29.19
CA TRP A 275 -5.24 -3.47 30.22
C TRP A 275 -5.93 -3.06 31.53
N ASP A 276 -6.22 -4.05 32.39
CA ASP A 276 -6.61 -3.75 33.77
C ASP A 276 -5.50 -2.91 34.43
N PRO A 277 -5.81 -1.70 34.96
CA PRO A 277 -4.82 -0.85 35.61
C PRO A 277 -4.00 -1.54 36.71
N LYS A 278 -4.55 -2.59 37.35
CA LYS A 278 -3.85 -3.39 38.37
C LYS A 278 -2.76 -4.29 37.79
N GLU A 279 -2.91 -4.74 36.54
CA GLU A 279 -1.97 -5.63 35.85
C GLU A 279 -0.87 -4.86 35.11
N VAL A 280 -1.11 -3.58 34.78
CA VAL A 280 -0.15 -2.75 34.03
C VAL A 280 1.25 -2.69 34.66
N PRO A 281 1.43 -2.46 35.99
CA PRO A 281 2.77 -2.41 36.57
C PRO A 281 3.55 -3.73 36.41
N ARG A 282 2.87 -4.87 36.59
CA ARG A 282 3.45 -6.20 36.42
C ARG A 282 3.81 -6.44 34.95
N GLY A 283 2.87 -6.19 34.03
CA GLY A 283 3.09 -6.36 32.60
C GLY A 283 4.23 -5.50 32.06
N LYS A 284 4.33 -4.23 32.49
CA LYS A 284 5.45 -3.35 32.13
C LYS A 284 6.79 -3.91 32.61
N ALA A 285 6.86 -4.38 33.87
CA ALA A 285 8.07 -4.95 34.43
C ALA A 285 8.51 -6.23 33.69
N GLU A 286 7.58 -7.14 33.41
CA GLU A 286 7.83 -8.39 32.68
C GLU A 286 8.30 -8.11 31.25
N LEU A 287 7.66 -7.16 30.56
CA LEU A 287 8.05 -6.79 29.21
C LEU A 287 9.44 -6.13 29.18
N MET A 288 9.75 -5.26 30.15
CA MET A 288 11.09 -4.67 30.27
C MET A 288 12.17 -5.72 30.53
N GLN A 289 11.91 -6.70 31.40
CA GLN A 289 12.82 -7.84 31.62
C GLN A 289 13.02 -8.67 30.35
N SER A 290 12.00 -8.72 29.49
CA SER A 290 12.01 -9.43 28.21
C SER A 290 12.57 -8.59 27.06
N GLY A 291 13.17 -7.41 27.32
CA GLY A 291 13.79 -6.55 26.30
C GLY A 291 12.92 -5.42 25.74
N GLY A 292 11.76 -5.15 26.35
CA GLY A 292 10.88 -4.03 26.02
C GLY A 292 10.03 -4.24 24.76
N LEU A 293 9.37 -3.18 24.28
CA LEU A 293 8.45 -3.24 23.12
C LEU A 293 9.08 -3.82 21.85
N ALA A 294 10.39 -3.63 21.67
CA ALA A 294 11.12 -4.15 20.52
C ALA A 294 11.02 -5.69 20.38
N THR A 295 10.76 -6.41 21.48
CA THR A 295 10.63 -7.87 21.44
C THR A 295 9.24 -8.36 21.04
N LEU A 296 8.22 -7.49 21.10
CA LEU A 296 6.86 -7.82 20.66
C LEU A 296 6.79 -8.02 19.15
N ARG A 297 7.62 -7.31 18.37
CA ARG A 297 7.56 -7.29 16.89
C ARG A 297 6.14 -7.02 16.41
N GLU A 298 5.49 -7.98 15.75
CA GLU A 298 4.10 -7.90 15.29
C GLU A 298 3.06 -7.89 16.42
N GLY A 299 3.41 -8.43 17.60
CA GLY A 299 2.52 -8.48 18.76
C GLY A 299 2.14 -7.09 19.30
N ILE A 300 2.88 -6.04 18.95
CA ILE A 300 2.56 -4.66 19.36
C ILE A 300 1.21 -4.17 18.82
N ALA A 301 0.73 -4.76 17.73
CA ALA A 301 -0.58 -4.46 17.14
C ALA A 301 -1.73 -5.15 17.89
N LEU A 302 -1.46 -6.17 18.72
CA LEU A 302 -2.46 -6.89 19.53
C LEU A 302 -2.82 -6.12 20.82
N ARG A 303 -3.03 -4.81 20.68
CA ARG A 303 -3.36 -3.88 21.78
C ARG A 303 -4.79 -3.35 21.71
N GLY A 304 -5.63 -3.96 20.88
CA GLY A 304 -7.06 -3.70 20.84
C GLY A 304 -7.79 -4.34 22.03
N PRO A 305 -9.09 -4.06 22.19
CA PRO A 305 -9.91 -4.76 23.17
C PRO A 305 -9.81 -6.27 22.96
N GLU A 306 -9.72 -7.04 24.05
CA GLU A 306 -9.55 -8.51 24.02
C GLU A 306 -8.34 -9.00 23.19
N GLY A 307 -7.34 -8.14 22.95
CA GLY A 307 -6.15 -8.47 22.16
C GLY A 307 -6.35 -8.41 20.65
N LEU A 308 -7.44 -7.80 20.18
CA LEU A 308 -7.70 -7.60 18.74
C LEU A 308 -6.60 -6.77 18.05
N ASN A 309 -6.42 -6.99 16.74
CA ASN A 309 -5.41 -6.33 15.95
C ASN A 309 -5.82 -4.92 15.53
N VAL A 310 -5.18 -3.90 16.10
CA VAL A 310 -5.47 -2.50 15.76
C VAL A 310 -4.95 -2.06 14.39
N CYS A 311 -4.17 -2.88 13.68
CA CYS A 311 -3.82 -2.63 12.28
C CYS A 311 -4.85 -3.21 11.30
N ALA A 312 -5.59 -4.23 11.71
CA ALA A 312 -6.70 -4.77 10.93
C ALA A 312 -8.02 -4.05 11.24
N LEU A 313 -8.19 -3.62 12.49
CA LEU A 313 -9.39 -2.96 13.01
C LEU A 313 -9.00 -1.61 13.63
N PRO A 314 -8.52 -0.63 12.85
CA PRO A 314 -7.90 0.58 13.39
C PRO A 314 -8.84 1.51 14.17
N GLY A 315 -10.14 1.51 13.87
CA GLY A 315 -11.10 2.39 14.54
C GLY A 315 -11.65 1.87 15.87
N ILE A 316 -11.30 0.65 16.30
CA ILE A 316 -11.82 0.08 17.57
C ILE A 316 -11.08 0.60 18.82
N VAL A 317 -10.10 1.46 18.63
CA VAL A 317 -9.37 2.15 19.70
C VAL A 317 -9.44 3.67 19.48
N PRO A 318 -9.25 4.50 20.53
CA PRO A 318 -9.24 5.95 20.36
C PRO A 318 -8.11 6.37 19.42
N ASP A 319 -8.37 7.38 18.58
CA ASP A 319 -7.33 7.98 17.73
C ASP A 319 -6.19 8.54 18.62
N PRO A 320 -4.95 8.01 18.50
CA PRO A 320 -3.83 8.50 19.29
C PRO A 320 -3.27 9.85 18.77
N GLY A 321 -3.81 10.36 17.66
CA GLY A 321 -3.36 11.59 17.02
C GLY A 321 -2.29 11.32 15.96
N HIS A 322 -2.25 12.18 14.94
CA HIS A 322 -1.35 12.05 13.80
C HIS A 322 -0.72 13.40 13.48
N ALA A 323 0.60 13.44 13.40
CA ALA A 323 1.32 14.66 13.01
C ALA A 323 1.24 14.85 11.49
N ALA A 324 0.92 16.07 11.07
CA ALA A 324 0.84 16.47 9.67
C ALA A 324 1.92 17.53 9.35
N PRO A 325 2.37 17.64 8.09
CA PRO A 325 3.29 18.68 7.68
C PRO A 325 2.71 20.09 7.83
N GLU A 326 3.54 21.03 8.27
CA GLU A 326 3.26 22.46 8.34
C GLU A 326 3.96 23.17 7.17
N THR A 327 3.37 23.07 5.98
CA THR A 327 3.90 23.73 4.77
C THR A 327 2.78 24.30 3.91
N GLU A 328 3.04 25.43 3.26
CA GLU A 328 2.13 26.02 2.27
C GLU A 328 2.46 25.58 0.83
N THR A 329 3.65 24.99 0.64
CA THR A 329 4.16 24.64 -0.68
C THR A 329 4.28 23.13 -0.83
N VAL A 330 3.67 22.56 -1.87
CA VAL A 330 3.82 21.13 -2.20
C VAL A 330 3.89 20.90 -3.71
N VAL A 331 4.42 19.73 -4.07
CA VAL A 331 4.29 19.20 -5.42
C VAL A 331 2.90 18.57 -5.59
N GLY A 332 2.22 18.88 -6.69
CA GLY A 332 0.93 18.28 -7.00
C GLY A 332 0.21 18.96 -8.17
N PHE A 333 -1.10 18.73 -8.22
CA PHE A 333 -1.98 19.29 -9.23
C PHE A 333 -3.26 19.81 -8.58
N ASP A 334 -3.91 20.76 -9.24
CA ASP A 334 -5.30 21.10 -8.98
C ASP A 334 -6.18 20.01 -9.61
N LEU A 335 -6.84 19.21 -8.78
CA LEU A 335 -7.65 18.06 -9.19
C LEU A 335 -9.16 18.33 -9.04
N ASP A 336 -9.54 19.33 -8.24
CA ASP A 336 -10.93 19.69 -7.95
C ASP A 336 -11.37 21.06 -8.49
N ASN A 337 -10.43 21.80 -9.13
CA ASN A 337 -10.59 23.16 -9.62
C ASN A 337 -10.99 24.15 -8.51
N TYR A 338 -10.46 23.99 -7.30
CA TYR A 338 -10.81 24.79 -6.14
C TYR A 338 -9.60 25.25 -5.33
N ASP A 339 -9.28 26.54 -5.40
CA ASP A 339 -8.14 27.16 -4.69
C ASP A 339 -8.33 27.33 -3.17
N GLY A 340 -9.43 26.81 -2.61
CA GLY A 340 -9.79 26.99 -1.21
C GLY A 340 -10.53 28.30 -0.90
N ARG A 341 -10.77 29.18 -1.87
CA ARG A 341 -11.43 30.49 -1.66
C ARG A 341 -12.85 30.49 -2.22
N GLY A 342 -13.79 31.04 -1.45
CA GLY A 342 -15.19 31.17 -1.87
C GLY A 342 -16.01 29.88 -1.75
N GLU A 343 -17.01 29.74 -2.62
CA GLU A 343 -17.91 28.59 -2.68
C GLU A 343 -17.22 27.43 -3.41
N ALA A 344 -17.08 26.30 -2.73
CA ALA A 344 -16.49 25.10 -3.31
C ALA A 344 -17.44 24.50 -4.36
N PRO A 345 -16.92 23.92 -5.46
CA PRO A 345 -17.73 23.15 -6.39
C PRO A 345 -18.51 22.04 -5.67
N ALA A 346 -19.60 21.60 -6.29
CA ALA A 346 -20.39 20.50 -5.75
C ALA A 346 -19.51 19.24 -5.61
N GLN A 347 -19.62 18.55 -4.48
CA GLN A 347 -18.84 17.34 -4.19
C GLN A 347 -17.32 17.56 -4.09
N THR A 348 -16.88 18.80 -3.85
CA THR A 348 -15.51 19.11 -3.44
C THR A 348 -15.39 19.09 -1.92
N HIS A 349 -14.41 18.36 -1.39
CA HIS A 349 -14.10 18.40 0.04
C HIS A 349 -13.36 19.70 0.38
N ARG A 350 -13.68 20.34 1.51
CA ARG A 350 -12.85 21.46 1.99
C ARG A 350 -11.62 20.89 2.70
N HIS A 351 -10.46 21.00 2.08
CA HIS A 351 -9.17 20.62 2.67
C HIS A 351 -8.15 21.77 2.56
N LYS A 352 -6.94 21.51 3.08
CA LYS A 352 -5.83 22.42 2.89
C LYS A 352 -5.47 22.45 1.41
N ASN A 353 -5.50 23.65 0.83
CA ASN A 353 -5.02 23.91 -0.52
C ASN A 353 -3.59 24.40 -0.45
N PHE A 354 -2.76 23.95 -1.38
CA PHE A 354 -1.34 24.30 -1.42
C PHE A 354 -1.02 25.17 -2.62
N VAL A 355 0.18 25.74 -2.60
CA VAL A 355 0.79 26.43 -3.73
C VAL A 355 1.95 25.56 -4.23
N SER A 356 2.20 25.49 -5.53
CA SER A 356 3.40 24.85 -6.04
C SER A 356 4.60 25.79 -6.02
N GLU A 357 5.82 25.26 -6.14
CA GLU A 357 7.04 26.10 -6.24
C GLU A 357 6.99 27.08 -7.43
N ASP A 358 6.27 26.70 -8.51
CA ASP A 358 6.06 27.54 -9.70
C ASP A 358 4.85 28.49 -9.57
N GLY A 359 4.23 28.59 -8.38
CA GLY A 359 3.20 29.58 -8.05
C GLY A 359 1.78 29.23 -8.47
N ARG A 360 1.51 28.01 -8.92
CA ARG A 360 0.14 27.53 -9.17
C ARG A 360 -0.58 27.38 -7.83
N GLU A 361 -1.80 27.89 -7.75
CA GLU A 361 -2.66 27.77 -6.56
C GLU A 361 -3.59 26.55 -6.70
N GLY A 362 -4.27 26.18 -5.61
CA GLY A 362 -5.25 25.06 -5.60
C GLY A 362 -4.61 23.68 -5.71
N ILE A 363 -3.37 23.52 -5.26
CA ILE A 363 -2.67 22.25 -5.40
C ILE A 363 -3.20 21.23 -4.37
N ASP A 364 -3.55 20.05 -4.86
CA ASP A 364 -4.01 18.89 -4.11
C ASP A 364 -2.89 17.86 -3.93
N ASN A 365 -2.61 17.52 -2.66
CA ASN A 365 -1.74 16.41 -2.29
C ASN A 365 -1.99 15.99 -0.83
N GLN A 366 -3.22 15.61 -0.52
CA GLN A 366 -3.62 15.24 0.84
C GLN A 366 -2.96 13.95 1.33
N LEU A 367 -2.47 13.09 0.43
CA LEU A 367 -1.64 11.95 0.83
C LEU A 367 -0.36 12.42 1.53
N TYR A 368 0.23 13.54 1.10
CA TYR A 368 1.38 14.13 1.80
C TYR A 368 1.01 14.68 3.18
N VAL A 369 -0.21 15.20 3.38
CA VAL A 369 -0.71 15.62 4.71
C VAL A 369 -0.68 14.46 5.70
N VAL A 370 -0.95 13.24 5.21
CA VAL A 370 -0.93 12.02 6.01
C VAL A 370 0.49 11.44 6.12
N GLU A 371 1.20 11.24 5.02
CA GLU A 371 2.46 10.48 5.03
C GLU A 371 3.71 11.36 5.30
N GLY A 372 3.63 12.68 5.12
CA GLY A 372 4.79 13.58 5.10
C GLY A 372 5.57 13.69 6.42
N CYS A 373 4.92 13.52 7.58
CA CYS A 373 5.58 13.49 8.89
C CYS A 373 5.76 12.08 9.46
N VAL A 374 5.63 11.04 8.63
CA VAL A 374 5.93 9.66 9.01
C VAL A 374 7.37 9.33 8.60
N PRO A 375 8.27 8.98 9.54
CA PRO A 375 9.69 8.75 9.24
C PRO A 375 9.93 7.73 8.11
N GLY A 376 9.09 6.69 8.01
CA GLY A 376 9.20 5.66 6.99
C GLY A 376 8.93 6.13 5.56
N PHE A 377 8.03 7.12 5.36
CA PHE A 377 7.58 7.60 4.05
C PHE A 377 8.38 8.79 3.51
N ARG A 378 9.02 9.56 4.40
CA ARG A 378 9.80 10.76 4.05
C ARG A 378 10.91 10.51 3.04
N PRO A 379 11.40 11.57 2.35
CA PRO A 379 12.67 11.52 1.64
C PRO A 379 13.77 10.93 2.52
N GLY A 380 14.48 9.92 2.01
CA GLY A 380 15.50 9.20 2.78
C GLY A 380 14.97 8.22 3.84
N GLY A 381 13.66 8.10 4.00
CA GLY A 381 12.99 7.05 4.77
C GLY A 381 13.18 5.66 4.15
N ASN A 382 12.78 4.63 4.88
CA ASN A 382 13.01 3.24 4.46
C ASN A 382 12.17 2.85 3.23
N ILE A 383 10.94 3.34 3.10
CA ILE A 383 10.03 2.98 2.00
C ILE A 383 10.58 3.42 0.64
N PRO A 384 10.83 4.72 0.38
CA PRO A 384 11.34 5.16 -0.92
C PRO A 384 12.71 4.53 -1.22
N LYS A 385 13.59 4.36 -0.21
CA LYS A 385 14.88 3.68 -0.40
C LYS A 385 14.72 2.24 -0.88
N VAL A 386 13.89 1.44 -0.20
CA VAL A 386 13.70 0.03 -0.54
C VAL A 386 12.99 -0.11 -1.90
N ALA A 387 11.93 0.66 -2.15
CA ALA A 387 11.18 0.61 -3.40
C ALA A 387 12.06 0.96 -4.61
N ASN A 388 12.85 2.03 -4.52
CA ASN A 388 13.74 2.45 -5.59
C ASN A 388 14.92 1.49 -5.78
N GLU A 389 15.50 0.95 -4.71
CA GLU A 389 16.53 -0.09 -4.85
C GLU A 389 15.98 -1.38 -5.45
N MET A 390 14.75 -1.77 -5.15
CA MET A 390 14.10 -2.91 -5.81
C MET A 390 13.92 -2.66 -7.31
N MET A 391 13.46 -1.46 -7.68
CA MET A 391 13.30 -1.03 -9.07
C MET A 391 14.64 -1.08 -9.83
N ARG A 392 15.70 -0.47 -9.27
CA ARG A 392 17.07 -0.48 -9.81
C ARG A 392 17.70 -1.86 -9.89
N ASN A 393 17.16 -2.84 -9.18
CA ASN A 393 17.59 -4.23 -9.21
C ASN A 393 16.62 -5.14 -9.99
N GLY A 394 15.66 -4.56 -10.73
CA GLY A 394 14.83 -5.29 -11.69
C GLY A 394 13.44 -5.70 -11.21
N SER A 395 12.87 -5.07 -10.18
CA SER A 395 11.48 -5.35 -9.81
C SER A 395 10.48 -4.88 -10.88
N VAL A 396 10.75 -3.72 -11.47
CA VAL A 396 10.01 -3.12 -12.58
C VAL A 396 10.93 -2.14 -13.32
N THR A 397 10.82 -2.06 -14.65
CA THR A 397 11.54 -1.08 -15.48
C THR A 397 10.52 -0.25 -16.24
N LEU A 398 10.40 1.03 -15.89
CA LEU A 398 9.42 1.97 -16.45
C LEU A 398 10.11 2.95 -17.40
N LEU A 399 9.47 3.21 -18.52
CA LEU A 399 9.87 4.20 -19.51
C LEU A 399 8.79 5.26 -19.66
N VAL A 400 9.19 6.52 -19.77
CA VAL A 400 8.31 7.60 -20.25
C VAL A 400 8.79 7.99 -21.64
N ASN A 401 7.89 7.92 -22.62
CA ASN A 401 8.13 8.34 -23.99
C ASN A 401 7.24 9.55 -24.31
N ILE A 402 7.83 10.62 -24.83
CA ILE A 402 7.14 11.80 -25.34
C ILE A 402 7.35 11.77 -26.85
N SER A 403 6.27 11.71 -27.61
CA SER A 403 6.27 11.51 -29.07
C SER A 403 5.46 12.59 -29.77
N GLY A 404 5.75 12.80 -31.06
CA GLY A 404 5.11 13.86 -31.85
C GLY A 404 5.72 15.25 -31.67
N ILE A 405 6.95 15.36 -31.13
CA ILE A 405 7.54 16.66 -30.82
C ILE A 405 8.03 17.35 -32.09
N ASP A 406 7.34 18.40 -32.52
CA ASP A 406 7.74 19.28 -33.61
C ASP A 406 8.56 20.49 -33.10
N ASP A 407 8.29 20.96 -31.87
CA ASP A 407 9.04 22.04 -31.20
C ASP A 407 9.28 21.69 -29.71
N ASP A 408 10.55 21.60 -29.29
CA ASP A 408 10.90 21.19 -27.91
C ASP A 408 10.70 22.28 -26.85
N LYS A 409 10.21 23.45 -27.25
CA LYS A 409 9.82 24.57 -26.39
C LYS A 409 8.33 24.78 -26.35
N ASN A 410 7.66 24.81 -27.50
CA ASN A 410 6.22 25.10 -27.55
C ASN A 410 5.54 24.24 -28.61
N ASP A 411 4.79 23.25 -28.16
CA ASP A 411 4.12 22.28 -29.04
C ASP A 411 2.71 22.02 -28.51
N ASP A 412 1.70 22.17 -29.35
CA ASP A 412 0.30 22.08 -28.93
C ASP A 412 -0.20 20.63 -28.82
N ASP A 413 0.50 19.67 -29.42
CA ASP A 413 0.04 18.27 -29.49
C ASP A 413 1.20 17.28 -29.38
N VAL A 414 1.37 16.71 -28.20
CA VAL A 414 2.30 15.62 -27.95
C VAL A 414 1.63 14.47 -27.23
N LEU A 415 2.08 13.26 -27.51
CA LEU A 415 1.59 12.05 -26.86
C LEU A 415 2.63 11.54 -25.86
N VAL A 416 2.25 11.50 -24.58
CA VAL A 416 3.06 10.98 -23.47
C VAL A 416 2.63 9.54 -23.18
N SER A 417 3.58 8.60 -23.20
CA SER A 417 3.34 7.18 -22.91
C SER A 417 4.16 6.72 -21.71
N VAL A 418 3.51 6.06 -20.74
CA VAL A 418 4.16 5.29 -19.67
C VAL A 418 4.20 3.83 -20.11
N LEU A 419 5.40 3.31 -20.32
CA LEU A 419 5.67 2.00 -20.92
C LEU A 419 6.53 1.14 -19.99
N PHE A 420 6.59 -0.16 -20.29
CA PHE A 420 7.35 -1.13 -19.50
C PHE A 420 8.42 -1.79 -20.36
N SER A 421 9.60 -2.01 -19.77
CA SER A 421 10.69 -2.74 -20.42
C SER A 421 10.90 -4.12 -19.80
N LYS A 422 11.28 -5.09 -20.64
CA LYS A 422 11.76 -6.41 -20.18
C LYS A 422 13.25 -6.42 -19.82
N ASP A 423 13.95 -5.34 -20.11
CA ASP A 423 15.37 -5.20 -19.80
C ASP A 423 15.55 -4.66 -18.38
N LEU A 424 16.63 -5.11 -17.72
CA LEU A 424 17.02 -4.62 -16.41
C LEU A 424 17.73 -3.27 -16.55
N MET A 425 17.55 -2.40 -15.55
CA MET A 425 18.32 -1.16 -15.48
C MET A 425 19.83 -1.46 -15.41
N VAL A 426 20.59 -0.77 -16.25
CA VAL A 426 22.05 -0.89 -16.27
C VAL A 426 22.63 0.13 -15.30
N LYS A 427 23.47 -0.31 -14.37
CA LYS A 427 24.15 0.58 -13.43
C LYS A 427 25.44 1.14 -14.04
N THR A 428 25.84 2.33 -13.59
CA THR A 428 27.17 2.90 -13.88
C THR A 428 28.29 1.99 -13.38
N ALA A 429 29.51 2.17 -13.88
CA ALA A 429 30.64 1.29 -13.56
C ALA A 429 31.01 1.24 -12.07
N ASP A 430 30.76 2.31 -11.32
CA ASP A 430 30.93 2.38 -9.87
C ASP A 430 29.72 1.82 -9.09
N GLY A 431 28.62 1.53 -9.78
CA GLY A 431 27.37 1.04 -9.23
C GLY A 431 26.59 2.06 -8.41
N ALA A 432 26.96 3.35 -8.49
CA ALA A 432 26.33 4.42 -7.71
C ALA A 432 25.04 4.95 -8.34
N ASP A 433 24.90 4.85 -9.66
CA ASP A 433 23.78 5.41 -10.41
C ASP A 433 23.35 4.48 -11.57
N ILE A 434 22.33 4.90 -12.32
CA ILE A 434 21.82 4.25 -13.53
C ILE A 434 22.46 4.87 -14.77
N GLN A 435 22.90 4.02 -15.69
CA GLN A 435 23.59 4.41 -16.91
C GLN A 435 22.59 5.05 -17.91
N PRO A 436 22.77 6.32 -18.31
CA PRO A 436 21.98 6.93 -19.37
C PRO A 436 22.34 6.35 -20.75
N ASP A 437 21.50 6.66 -21.73
CA ASP A 437 21.69 6.40 -23.16
C ASP A 437 21.72 4.91 -23.54
N TYR A 438 21.05 4.07 -22.74
CA TYR A 438 20.86 2.66 -23.06
C TYR A 438 19.60 2.42 -23.90
N THR A 439 19.64 1.38 -24.73
CA THR A 439 18.45 0.90 -25.44
C THR A 439 17.72 -0.12 -24.58
N PHE A 440 16.42 0.06 -24.42
CA PHE A 440 15.51 -0.79 -23.64
C PHE A 440 14.42 -1.34 -24.55
N ARG A 441 14.29 -2.67 -24.61
CA ARG A 441 13.22 -3.35 -25.35
C ARG A 441 11.93 -3.30 -24.54
N LEU A 442 10.83 -3.08 -25.22
CA LEU A 442 9.51 -3.10 -24.62
C LEU A 442 9.17 -4.51 -24.12
N SER A 443 8.43 -4.52 -23.02
CA SER A 443 7.86 -5.75 -22.49
C SER A 443 6.80 -6.29 -23.46
N ASP A 444 6.88 -7.58 -23.75
CA ASP A 444 5.84 -8.38 -24.41
C ASP A 444 4.98 -9.14 -23.38
N ASN A 445 5.27 -8.96 -22.08
CA ASN A 445 4.61 -9.65 -21.01
C ASN A 445 3.32 -8.88 -20.58
N PRO A 446 2.12 -9.49 -20.77
CA PRO A 446 0.83 -8.86 -20.45
C PRO A 446 0.69 -8.49 -18.97
N GLU A 447 1.44 -9.13 -18.06
CA GLU A 447 1.44 -8.76 -16.63
C GLU A 447 1.85 -7.30 -16.39
N PHE A 448 2.67 -6.75 -17.27
CA PHE A 448 3.17 -5.38 -17.20
C PHE A 448 2.47 -4.48 -18.21
N THR A 449 2.27 -4.94 -19.45
CA THR A 449 1.71 -4.09 -20.51
C THR A 449 0.24 -3.73 -20.30
N GLN A 450 -0.50 -4.48 -19.47
CA GLN A 450 -1.84 -4.07 -19.00
C GLN A 450 -1.85 -2.73 -18.24
N PHE A 451 -0.70 -2.27 -17.74
CA PHE A 451 -0.56 -1.03 -17.00
C PHE A 451 0.06 0.11 -17.82
N ALA A 452 0.35 -0.12 -19.10
CA ALA A 452 0.81 0.97 -19.95
C ALA A 452 -0.31 2.03 -20.08
N ALA A 453 0.08 3.29 -20.14
CA ALA A 453 -0.86 4.40 -20.18
C ALA A 453 -0.38 5.45 -21.17
N GLN A 454 -1.32 6.21 -21.73
CA GLN A 454 -1.06 7.28 -22.67
C GLN A 454 -1.89 8.50 -22.34
N PHE A 455 -1.29 9.66 -22.51
CA PHE A 455 -1.87 10.95 -22.23
C PHE A 455 -1.66 11.86 -23.42
N GLN A 456 -2.71 12.56 -23.81
CA GLN A 456 -2.55 13.73 -24.67
C GLN A 456 -1.97 14.86 -23.84
N GLY A 457 -1.12 15.67 -24.45
CA GLY A 457 -0.48 16.78 -23.77
C GLY A 457 0.06 17.81 -24.74
N ARG A 458 0.73 18.80 -24.16
CA ARG A 458 1.38 19.89 -24.88
C ARG A 458 2.66 20.29 -24.17
N ILE A 459 3.54 20.96 -24.88
CA ILE A 459 4.78 21.55 -24.36
C ILE A 459 4.59 23.06 -24.29
N ASP A 460 4.75 23.63 -23.10
CA ASP A 460 4.75 25.07 -22.86
C ASP A 460 6.08 25.47 -22.23
N ASN A 461 6.88 26.30 -22.91
CA ASN A 461 8.21 26.72 -22.47
C ASN A 461 9.13 25.54 -22.04
N GLY A 462 9.05 24.41 -22.74
CA GLY A 462 9.85 23.21 -22.46
C GLY A 462 9.34 22.34 -21.30
N VAL A 463 8.15 22.64 -20.77
CA VAL A 463 7.44 21.81 -19.79
C VAL A 463 6.29 21.09 -20.47
N VAL A 464 6.29 19.76 -20.41
CA VAL A 464 5.16 18.96 -20.90
C VAL A 464 4.08 18.92 -19.83
N THR A 465 2.85 19.22 -20.20
CA THR A 465 1.65 19.02 -19.37
C THR A 465 0.68 18.11 -20.09
N THR A 466 -0.06 17.29 -19.35
CA THR A 466 -0.99 16.34 -19.96
C THR A 466 -2.43 16.61 -19.55
N GLU A 467 -3.35 16.29 -20.43
CA GLU A 467 -4.76 16.12 -20.09
C GLU A 467 -4.95 14.93 -19.14
N PRO A 468 -5.97 14.97 -18.26
CA PRO A 468 -6.21 13.88 -17.32
C PRO A 468 -6.77 12.66 -18.03
N VAL A 469 -6.28 11.48 -17.64
CA VAL A 469 -6.90 10.19 -17.99
C VAL A 469 -7.76 9.72 -16.83
N ALA A 470 -8.91 9.10 -17.14
CA ALA A 470 -9.89 8.70 -16.13
C ALA A 470 -9.29 7.77 -15.06
N GLU A 471 -8.44 6.83 -15.46
CA GLU A 471 -7.74 5.90 -14.57
C GLU A 471 -6.45 5.39 -15.20
N MET A 472 -5.39 5.25 -14.41
CA MET A 472 -4.20 4.47 -14.74
C MET A 472 -3.77 3.64 -13.54
N THR A 473 -3.04 2.53 -13.76
CA THR A 473 -2.33 1.86 -12.66
C THR A 473 -0.90 2.39 -12.57
N TRP A 474 -0.58 3.08 -11.49
CA TRP A 474 0.74 3.61 -11.21
C TRP A 474 1.57 2.65 -10.37
N GLN A 475 2.80 2.37 -10.81
CA GLN A 475 3.78 1.57 -10.07
C GLN A 475 4.70 2.52 -9.29
N GLU A 476 4.52 2.65 -7.98
CA GLU A 476 5.28 3.58 -7.12
C GLU A 476 6.70 3.10 -6.78
N GLY A 477 7.28 2.23 -7.61
CA GLY A 477 8.52 1.51 -7.35
C GLY A 477 8.30 0.23 -6.51
N GLY A 478 9.29 -0.65 -6.54
CA GLY A 478 9.19 -1.94 -5.83
C GLY A 478 8.10 -2.84 -6.39
N GLN A 479 7.08 -3.16 -5.56
CA GLN A 479 6.02 -4.14 -5.85
C GLN A 479 4.60 -3.56 -5.77
N ASN A 480 4.47 -2.32 -5.32
CA ASN A 480 3.18 -1.69 -5.10
C ASN A 480 2.69 -1.04 -6.39
N ALA A 481 1.42 -1.30 -6.69
CA ALA A 481 0.72 -0.70 -7.81
C ALA A 481 -0.63 -0.21 -7.31
N PHE A 482 -0.99 1.03 -7.63
CA PHE A 482 -2.27 1.61 -7.25
C PHE A 482 -2.95 2.25 -8.45
N LYS A 483 -4.28 2.22 -8.44
CA LYS A 483 -5.07 2.97 -9.40
C LYS A 483 -5.02 4.44 -9.03
N LEU A 484 -4.49 5.27 -9.93
CA LEU A 484 -4.66 6.71 -9.91
C LEU A 484 -5.84 7.05 -10.82
N ARG A 485 -6.84 7.69 -10.25
CA ARG A 485 -7.98 8.21 -11.02
C ARG A 485 -7.78 9.71 -11.29
N ASN A 486 -8.29 10.20 -12.42
CA ASN A 486 -7.97 11.52 -12.97
C ASN A 486 -6.45 11.76 -13.00
N ALA A 487 -5.74 10.76 -13.52
CA ALA A 487 -4.29 10.79 -13.51
C ALA A 487 -3.76 11.78 -14.54
N GLN A 488 -2.75 12.55 -14.17
CA GLN A 488 -2.11 13.53 -15.04
C GLN A 488 -0.62 13.65 -14.73
N MET A 489 0.13 14.14 -15.71
CA MET A 489 1.58 14.26 -15.65
C MET A 489 2.05 15.68 -16.01
N ARG A 490 3.15 16.09 -15.37
CA ARG A 490 3.91 17.28 -15.72
C ARG A 490 5.39 16.91 -15.80
N ILE A 491 6.05 17.17 -16.93
CA ILE A 491 7.43 16.72 -17.19
C ILE A 491 8.30 17.90 -17.58
N GLU A 492 9.43 18.06 -16.89
CA GLU A 492 10.46 19.02 -17.20
C GLU A 492 11.66 18.32 -17.85
N LEU A 493 11.98 18.73 -19.07
CA LEU A 493 13.15 18.24 -19.80
C LEU A 493 14.40 19.01 -19.35
N LEU A 494 15.37 18.32 -18.75
CA LEU A 494 16.57 18.95 -18.22
C LEU A 494 17.73 18.91 -19.25
N PRO A 495 18.63 19.92 -19.28
CA PRO A 495 19.74 19.99 -20.24
C PRO A 495 20.75 18.83 -20.19
N ASN A 496 20.79 18.08 -19.08
CA ASN A 496 21.77 17.03 -18.81
C ASN A 496 21.26 15.62 -19.17
N ARG A 497 20.38 15.50 -20.18
CA ARG A 497 19.77 14.22 -20.57
C ARG A 497 18.98 13.56 -19.45
N ARG A 498 18.41 14.36 -18.55
CA ARG A 498 17.55 13.91 -17.47
C ARG A 498 16.16 14.52 -17.63
N MET A 499 15.21 13.94 -16.92
CA MET A 499 13.91 14.55 -16.72
C MET A 499 13.60 14.61 -15.23
N LYS A 500 12.84 15.62 -14.85
CA LYS A 500 12.01 15.59 -13.64
C LYS A 500 10.57 15.51 -14.08
N ALA A 501 9.76 14.73 -13.39
CA ALA A 501 8.34 14.67 -13.67
C ALA A 501 7.53 14.54 -12.38
N VAL A 502 6.27 14.89 -12.48
CA VAL A 502 5.26 14.64 -11.46
C VAL A 502 4.15 13.85 -12.13
N VAL A 503 3.70 12.78 -11.48
CA VAL A 503 2.43 12.12 -11.81
C VAL A 503 1.53 12.20 -10.58
N GLY A 504 0.25 12.48 -10.80
CA GLY A 504 -0.69 12.63 -9.71
C GLY A 504 -2.12 12.39 -10.13
N GLY A 505 -2.99 12.29 -9.14
CA GLY A 505 -4.41 11.94 -9.26
C GLY A 505 -4.90 11.51 -7.88
N TYR A 506 -6.05 10.83 -7.81
CA TYR A 506 -6.50 10.28 -6.53
C TYR A 506 -6.30 8.77 -6.45
N LEU A 507 -5.88 8.35 -5.26
CA LEU A 507 -5.80 6.95 -4.84
C LEU A 507 -7.03 6.59 -4.00
N ASP A 508 -7.37 5.31 -3.94
CA ASP A 508 -8.28 4.82 -2.91
C ASP A 508 -7.54 4.76 -1.56
N TRP A 509 -7.93 5.61 -0.61
CA TRP A 509 -7.24 5.69 0.68
C TRP A 509 -7.34 4.38 1.49
N ARG A 510 -8.39 3.57 1.26
CA ARG A 510 -8.61 2.31 1.98
C ARG A 510 -7.68 1.23 1.48
N LEU A 511 -7.44 1.17 0.17
CA LEU A 511 -6.40 0.33 -0.43
C LEU A 511 -5.01 0.77 0.03
N ARG A 512 -4.77 2.09 0.12
CA ARG A 512 -3.53 2.64 0.67
C ARG A 512 -3.33 2.24 2.13
N MET A 513 -4.34 2.37 2.97
CA MET A 513 -4.31 1.96 4.37
C MET A 513 -4.13 0.45 4.50
N THR A 514 -4.86 -0.35 3.73
CA THR A 514 -4.73 -1.82 3.70
C THR A 514 -3.30 -2.24 3.33
N ASN A 515 -2.67 -1.57 2.36
CA ASN A 515 -1.27 -1.84 2.00
C ASN A 515 -0.29 -1.66 3.17
N TRP A 516 -0.53 -0.67 4.03
CA TRP A 516 0.35 -0.37 5.17
C TRP A 516 -0.07 -1.09 6.46
N GLY A 517 -1.35 -1.38 6.66
CA GLY A 517 -1.92 -2.06 7.83
C GLY A 517 -1.84 -3.58 7.77
N ARG A 518 -1.65 -4.18 6.58
CA ARG A 518 -1.54 -5.65 6.39
C ARG A 518 -0.33 -6.31 7.04
N ASN A 519 0.68 -5.56 7.44
CA ASN A 519 1.84 -6.14 8.09
C ASN A 519 2.14 -5.35 9.35
N ARG A 520 1.79 -5.96 10.49
CA ARG A 520 1.95 -5.40 11.82
C ARG A 520 3.39 -4.98 12.12
N ILE A 521 4.38 -5.55 11.44
CA ILE A 521 5.79 -5.14 11.59
C ILE A 521 6.07 -3.74 11.02
N LEU A 522 5.23 -3.23 10.12
CA LEU A 522 5.43 -1.94 9.48
C LEU A 522 5.18 -0.80 10.46
N GLU A 523 4.25 -0.95 11.40
CA GLU A 523 3.98 0.03 12.44
C GLU A 523 5.26 0.43 13.21
N PRO A 524 6.03 -0.50 13.82
CA PRO A 524 7.31 -0.16 14.45
C PRO A 524 8.44 0.12 13.47
N THR A 525 8.46 -0.49 12.28
CA THR A 525 9.58 -0.31 11.32
C THR A 525 9.54 1.04 10.59
N MET A 526 8.33 1.55 10.34
CA MET A 526 8.07 2.81 9.64
C MET A 526 7.70 3.96 10.57
N ARG A 527 7.54 3.68 11.87
CA ARG A 527 7.31 4.64 12.95
C ARG A 527 6.02 5.43 12.78
N PHE A 528 4.91 4.70 12.71
CA PHE A 528 3.56 5.26 12.79
C PHE A 528 2.73 4.42 13.76
N GLN A 529 1.48 4.82 14.01
CA GLN A 529 0.47 3.95 14.64
C GLN A 529 -0.65 3.66 13.63
N CYS A 530 -1.03 2.39 13.44
CA CYS A 530 -2.08 2.05 12.47
C CYS A 530 -3.40 2.79 12.73
N PRO A 531 -3.87 2.94 14.00
CA PRO A 531 -5.04 3.77 14.30
C PRO A 531 -4.89 5.24 13.92
N SER A 532 -3.72 5.87 14.17
CA SER A 532 -3.53 7.28 13.79
C SER A 532 -3.54 7.45 12.28
N LEU A 533 -2.83 6.56 11.58
CA LEU A 533 -2.71 6.58 10.13
C LEU A 533 -4.07 6.39 9.45
N TYR A 534 -4.88 5.43 9.91
CA TYR A 534 -6.24 5.20 9.44
C TYR A 534 -7.14 6.44 9.59
N ASN A 535 -7.16 7.02 10.79
CA ASN A 535 -7.99 8.19 11.07
C ASN A 535 -7.50 9.42 10.29
N ALA A 536 -6.18 9.56 10.07
CA ALA A 536 -5.61 10.60 9.23
C ALA A 536 -6.01 10.43 7.76
N TYR A 537 -5.94 9.21 7.21
CA TYR A 537 -6.43 8.92 5.86
C TYR A 537 -7.90 9.28 5.67
N ARG A 538 -8.76 8.80 6.56
CA ARG A 538 -10.20 9.05 6.48
C ARG A 538 -10.54 10.55 6.57
N ARG A 539 -9.80 11.32 7.38
CA ARG A 539 -9.96 12.79 7.46
C ARG A 539 -9.43 13.54 6.24
N ALA A 540 -8.36 13.04 5.64
CA ALA A 540 -7.66 13.70 4.54
C ALA A 540 -8.21 13.31 3.15
N ALA A 541 -9.11 12.33 3.08
CA ALA A 541 -9.79 11.97 1.85
C ALA A 541 -10.56 13.19 1.29
N ASP A 542 -10.27 13.54 0.05
CA ASP A 542 -10.65 14.80 -0.59
C ASP A 542 -11.30 14.63 -1.97
N GLY A 543 -11.19 13.44 -2.57
CA GLY A 543 -11.74 13.16 -3.90
C GLY A 543 -12.71 11.98 -3.91
N TYR A 544 -13.39 11.81 -5.04
CA TYR A 544 -14.32 10.69 -5.27
C TYR A 544 -15.36 10.55 -4.17
N TRP A 545 -16.22 11.56 -4.06
CA TRP A 545 -17.41 11.52 -3.23
C TRP A 545 -18.27 10.31 -3.59
N ASP A 546 -18.56 9.47 -2.60
CA ASP A 546 -19.54 8.42 -2.73
C ASP A 546 -20.87 8.86 -2.07
N PRO A 547 -21.91 9.14 -2.87
CA PRO A 547 -23.19 9.62 -2.35
C PRO A 547 -23.97 8.56 -1.57
N GLN A 548 -23.61 7.28 -1.69
CA GLN A 548 -24.23 6.20 -0.93
C GLN A 548 -23.74 6.18 0.51
N ILE A 549 -22.42 6.37 0.75
CA ILE A 549 -21.84 6.38 2.11
C ILE A 549 -21.78 7.79 2.70
N GLY A 550 -21.85 8.83 1.87
CA GLY A 550 -21.67 10.21 2.31
C GLY A 550 -20.22 10.51 2.73
N GLU A 551 -19.24 9.88 2.07
CA GLU A 551 -17.82 10.03 2.38
C GLU A 551 -16.97 10.08 1.10
N PHE A 552 -15.79 10.68 1.22
CA PHE A 552 -14.76 10.70 0.18
C PHE A 552 -13.94 9.41 0.22
N ARG A 553 -13.72 8.80 -0.96
CA ARG A 553 -12.93 7.57 -1.12
C ARG A 553 -11.56 7.82 -1.72
N GLY A 554 -11.41 8.93 -2.44
CA GLY A 554 -10.19 9.39 -3.05
C GLY A 554 -9.33 10.18 -2.05
N ILE A 555 -8.03 9.97 -2.12
CA ILE A 555 -7.03 10.87 -1.53
C ILE A 555 -6.08 11.33 -2.63
N SER A 556 -5.94 12.65 -2.80
CA SER A 556 -5.05 13.24 -3.79
C SER A 556 -3.60 12.90 -3.47
N ALA A 557 -2.84 12.53 -4.50
CA ALA A 557 -1.46 12.10 -4.38
C ALA A 557 -0.64 12.62 -5.55
N ALA A 558 0.61 12.98 -5.26
CA ALA A 558 1.58 13.35 -6.27
C ALA A 558 2.93 12.66 -6.03
N TYR A 559 3.45 12.03 -7.07
CA TYR A 559 4.74 11.36 -7.06
C TYR A 559 5.73 12.15 -7.91
N GLU A 560 6.84 12.55 -7.30
CA GLU A 560 8.00 13.05 -8.03
C GLU A 560 8.76 11.87 -8.64
N ILE A 561 9.21 12.08 -9.86
CA ILE A 561 9.89 11.12 -10.70
C ILE A 561 11.17 11.76 -11.21
N GLU A 562 12.28 11.03 -11.12
CA GLU A 562 13.49 11.34 -11.88
C GLU A 562 13.70 10.30 -12.97
N GLY A 563 14.20 10.75 -14.12
CA GLY A 563 14.59 9.86 -15.20
C GLY A 563 15.87 10.28 -15.91
N VAL A 564 16.47 9.32 -16.60
CA VAL A 564 17.63 9.50 -17.48
C VAL A 564 17.26 9.11 -18.90
N THR A 565 17.91 9.72 -19.89
CA THR A 565 17.63 9.44 -21.30
C THR A 565 17.84 7.96 -21.62
N ALA A 566 16.93 7.40 -22.41
CA ALA A 566 16.91 6.02 -22.86
C ALA A 566 16.42 5.97 -24.32
N PHE A 567 16.57 4.82 -24.97
CA PHE A 567 16.11 4.59 -26.32
C PHE A 567 15.22 3.34 -26.39
N ILE A 568 14.23 3.37 -27.28
CA ILE A 568 13.44 2.20 -27.66
C ILE A 568 13.91 1.76 -29.05
N PRO A 569 14.07 0.45 -29.34
CA PRO A 569 14.39 -0.02 -30.67
C PRO A 569 13.43 0.54 -31.72
N THR A 570 13.97 1.08 -32.82
CA THR A 570 13.16 1.73 -33.88
C THR A 570 12.05 0.83 -34.40
N GLN A 571 12.28 -0.49 -34.51
CA GLN A 571 11.25 -1.43 -34.97
C GLN A 571 10.06 -1.53 -34.01
N GLU A 572 10.31 -1.48 -32.69
CA GLU A 572 9.26 -1.53 -31.67
C GLU A 572 8.50 -0.20 -31.62
N LEU A 573 9.21 0.93 -31.74
CA LEU A 573 8.59 2.25 -31.85
C LEU A 573 7.69 2.34 -33.10
N VAL A 574 8.18 1.87 -34.25
CA VAL A 574 7.39 1.79 -35.51
C VAL A 574 6.20 0.83 -35.37
N SER A 575 6.33 -0.25 -34.61
CA SER A 575 5.18 -1.13 -34.34
C SER A 575 4.10 -0.41 -33.53
N LEU A 576 4.48 0.41 -32.56
CA LEU A 576 3.53 1.27 -31.83
C LEU A 576 2.89 2.33 -32.74
N MET A 577 3.59 2.79 -33.78
CA MET A 577 3.02 3.69 -34.81
C MET A 577 2.07 2.97 -35.77
N LYS A 578 2.32 1.70 -36.12
CA LYS A 578 1.59 0.97 -37.17
C LYS A 578 0.31 0.28 -36.73
N ASN A 579 0.14 0.01 -35.43
CA ASN A 579 -1.13 -0.48 -34.91
C ASN A 579 -2.29 0.54 -35.09
N ALA A 580 -2.02 1.71 -35.69
CA ALA A 580 -2.97 2.74 -36.13
C ALA A 580 -3.90 2.38 -37.27
N GLU A 581 -3.49 1.47 -38.16
CA GLU A 581 -4.16 1.30 -39.45
C GLU A 581 -5.03 0.04 -39.52
N ALA A 582 -5.18 -0.70 -38.41
CA ALA A 582 -5.80 -2.03 -38.39
C ALA A 582 -7.01 -2.20 -37.46
N GLU A 583 -7.48 -1.15 -36.78
CA GLU A 583 -8.81 -1.06 -36.15
C GLU A 583 -9.60 0.07 -36.81
#